data_AF-A0A644WNV7-F1
#
_entry.id   AF-A0A644WNV7-F1
#
_cell.length_a   1.000
_cell.length_b   1.000
_cell.length_c   1.000
_cell.angle_alpha   90.00
_cell.angle_beta   90.00
_cell.angle_gamma   90.00
#
_symmetry.space_group_name_H-M   'P 1'
#
loop_
_entity.id
_entity.type
_entity.pdbx_description
1 polymer ?
#
loop_
_entity_poly.entity_id
_entity_poly.type
_entity_poly.pdbx_seq_one_letter_code
_entity_poly.pdbx_strand_id
1 'polypeptide(L)'
;MRFLIRLDQNAAECSRILQIKENWTKKEFDRASASAGNHSANISCAADDLIGLKVMLTEKRYFVLRLLENPNLLEHERITDMLWAILHLTDELSSREDILSLPSTDLRHLEIDVKRAYQATVLLWTNYMYHLKTNYPYLFSLELRKNPFGGENEVIIR
;
A
#
# COMPACT_ATOMS: atom_id res chain seq x y z
N MET A 1 -4.37 1.69 -2.63
CA MET A 1 -4.44 1.20 -1.23
C MET A 1 -5.62 0.26 -0.98
N ARG A 2 -6.89 0.71 -0.99
CA ARG A 2 -8.05 -0.17 -0.68
C ARG A 2 -8.12 -1.43 -1.54
N PHE A 3 -7.72 -1.33 -2.81
CA PHE A 3 -7.60 -2.51 -3.67
C PHE A 3 -6.65 -3.57 -3.09
N LEU A 4 -5.44 -3.19 -2.69
CA LEU A 4 -4.46 -4.12 -2.11
C LEU A 4 -4.90 -4.68 -0.75
N ILE A 5 -5.57 -3.86 0.08
CA ILE A 5 -6.11 -4.31 1.37
C ILE A 5 -7.10 -5.47 1.18
N ARG A 6 -7.94 -5.43 0.13
CA ARG A 6 -8.94 -6.48 -0.13
C ARG A 6 -8.31 -7.85 -0.40
N LEU A 7 -7.08 -7.87 -0.92
CA LEU A 7 -6.37 -9.10 -1.31
C LEU A 7 -5.76 -9.80 -0.10
N ASP A 8 -5.55 -9.07 1.00
CA ASP A 8 -5.02 -9.61 2.24
C ASP A 8 -6.14 -10.28 3.06
N GLN A 9 -6.11 -11.61 3.12
CA GLN A 9 -7.07 -12.40 3.90
C GLN A 9 -6.98 -12.11 5.41
N ASN A 10 -5.85 -11.53 5.87
CA ASN A 10 -5.64 -11.10 7.25
C ASN A 10 -5.81 -9.58 7.42
N ALA A 11 -6.43 -8.87 6.46
CA ALA A 11 -6.59 -7.42 6.49
C ALA A 11 -7.28 -6.87 7.74
N ALA A 12 -8.13 -7.66 8.40
CA ALA A 12 -8.78 -7.26 9.65
C ALA A 12 -7.77 -6.99 10.79
N GLU A 13 -6.67 -7.75 10.82
CA GLU A 13 -5.58 -7.52 11.79
C GLU A 13 -4.87 -6.20 11.52
N CYS A 14 -4.43 -6.01 10.27
CA CYS A 14 -3.79 -4.77 9.83
C CYS A 14 -4.71 -3.57 10.06
N SER A 15 -6.01 -3.72 9.78
CA SER A 15 -7.00 -2.67 9.96
C SER A 15 -7.13 -2.25 11.42
N ARG A 16 -7.14 -3.22 12.35
CA ARG A 16 -7.17 -2.95 13.80
C ARG A 16 -5.92 -2.20 14.27
N ILE A 17 -4.75 -2.55 13.75
CA ILE A 17 -3.48 -1.89 14.06
C ILE A 17 -3.51 -0.45 13.55
N LEU A 18 -4.08 -0.20 12.37
CA LEU A 18 -4.04 1.07 11.64
C LEU A 18 -5.33 1.89 11.74
N GLN A 19 -6.13 1.65 12.78
CA GLN A 19 -7.18 2.59 13.21
C GLN A 19 -6.55 3.79 13.90
N ILE A 20 -5.82 4.60 13.12
CA ILE A 20 -5.21 5.85 13.57
C ILE A 20 -6.29 6.70 14.22
N LYS A 21 -5.94 7.35 15.34
CA LYS A 21 -6.82 8.28 16.04
C LYS A 21 -6.18 9.66 16.11
N GLU A 22 -7.02 10.68 16.26
CA GLU A 22 -6.56 12.06 16.34
C GLU A 22 -5.61 12.31 17.52
N ASN A 23 -5.79 11.57 18.63
CA ASN A 23 -4.97 11.70 19.83
C ASN A 23 -3.68 10.84 19.82
N TRP A 24 -3.34 10.16 18.72
CA TRP A 24 -2.11 9.37 18.65
C TRP A 24 -0.86 10.24 18.76
N THR A 25 0.04 9.89 19.66
CA THR A 25 1.37 10.48 19.76
C THR A 25 2.37 9.68 18.92
N LYS A 26 3.62 10.16 18.85
CA LYS A 26 4.73 9.43 18.22
C LYS A 26 4.82 7.97 18.71
N LYS A 27 4.58 7.72 20.00
CA LYS A 27 4.66 6.36 20.58
C LYS A 27 3.58 5.41 20.03
N GLU A 28 2.39 5.92 19.70
CA GLU A 28 1.35 5.11 19.06
C GLU A 28 1.71 4.82 17.60
N PHE A 29 2.25 5.80 16.87
CA PHE A 29 2.71 5.61 15.49
C PHE A 29 3.90 4.64 15.39
N ASP A 30 4.88 4.75 16.28
CA ASP A 30 6.04 3.84 16.31
C ASP A 30 5.57 2.39 16.54
N ARG A 31 4.63 2.19 17.49
CA ARG A 31 4.02 0.88 17.75
C ARG A 31 3.24 0.36 16.55
N ALA A 32 2.40 1.20 15.95
CA ALA A 32 1.60 0.83 14.79
C ALA A 32 2.49 0.47 13.58
N SER A 33 3.56 1.23 13.33
CA SER A 33 4.50 0.94 12.25
C SER A 33 5.25 -0.37 12.47
N ALA A 34 5.66 -0.66 13.71
CA ALA A 34 6.30 -1.93 14.05
C ALA A 34 5.33 -3.12 13.89
N SER A 35 4.10 -2.98 14.39
CA SER A 35 3.06 -4.01 14.23
C SER A 35 2.67 -4.21 12.76
N ALA A 36 2.55 -3.15 11.97
CA ALA A 36 2.26 -3.24 10.54
C ALA A 36 3.43 -3.88 9.76
N GLY A 37 4.68 -3.63 10.16
CA GLY A 37 5.85 -4.28 9.56
C GLY A 37 5.92 -5.78 9.84
N ASN A 38 5.45 -6.20 11.01
CA ASN A 38 5.36 -7.62 11.40
C ASN A 38 4.04 -8.29 10.99
N HIS A 39 3.13 -7.54 10.35
CA HIS A 39 1.85 -8.06 9.90
C HIS A 39 2.06 -9.21 8.92
N SER A 40 1.50 -10.36 9.25
CA SER A 40 1.58 -11.58 8.44
C SER A 40 0.52 -11.54 7.34
N ALA A 41 0.71 -10.61 6.39
CA ALA A 41 -0.14 -10.46 5.23
C ALA A 41 -0.27 -11.79 4.47
N ASN A 42 -1.50 -12.21 4.24
CA ASN A 42 -1.84 -13.42 3.49
C ASN A 42 -2.54 -13.00 2.22
N ILE A 43 -1.76 -12.68 1.19
CA ILE A 43 -2.29 -12.24 -0.08
C ILE A 43 -2.84 -13.44 -0.84
N SER A 44 -4.08 -13.33 -1.28
CA SER A 44 -4.69 -14.25 -2.24
C SER A 44 -5.25 -13.43 -3.39
N CYS A 45 -4.86 -13.79 -4.61
CA CYS A 45 -5.27 -13.08 -5.82
C CYS A 45 -5.96 -14.05 -6.77
N ALA A 46 -7.19 -13.72 -7.20
CA ALA A 46 -7.76 -14.33 -8.39
C ALA A 46 -7.08 -13.76 -9.65
N ALA A 47 -7.23 -14.46 -10.78
CA ALA A 47 -6.71 -13.95 -12.06
C ALA A 47 -7.30 -12.57 -12.41
N ASP A 48 -8.58 -12.34 -12.12
CA ASP A 48 -9.24 -11.04 -12.32
C ASP A 48 -8.64 -9.93 -11.46
N ASP A 49 -8.20 -10.24 -10.23
CA ASP A 49 -7.50 -9.27 -9.37
C ASP A 49 -6.16 -8.85 -9.99
N LEU A 50 -5.41 -9.82 -10.52
CA LEU A 50 -4.12 -9.59 -11.17
C LEU A 50 -4.27 -8.81 -12.49
N ILE A 51 -5.32 -9.08 -13.26
CA ILE A 51 -5.67 -8.30 -14.46
C ILE A 51 -6.02 -6.86 -14.06
N GLY A 52 -6.82 -6.67 -13.02
CA GLY A 52 -7.15 -5.35 -12.49
C GLY A 52 -5.91 -4.58 -12.01
N LEU A 53 -4.99 -5.26 -11.32
CA LEU A 53 -3.70 -4.70 -10.93
C LEU A 53 -2.86 -4.31 -12.14
N LYS A 54 -2.76 -5.19 -13.16
CA LYS A 54 -1.99 -4.93 -14.38
C LYS A 54 -2.47 -3.64 -15.03
N VAL A 55 -3.77 -3.51 -15.29
CA VAL A 55 -4.36 -2.31 -15.90
C VAL A 55 -4.01 -1.05 -15.08
N MET A 56 -4.30 -1.06 -13.79
CA MET A 56 -4.08 0.10 -12.92
C MET A 56 -2.60 0.49 -12.81
N LEU A 57 -1.70 -0.48 -12.70
CA LEU A 57 -0.27 -0.24 -12.48
C LEU A 57 0.45 0.17 -13.78
N THR A 58 0.13 -0.47 -14.91
CA THR A 58 0.72 -0.10 -16.20
C THR A 58 0.37 1.34 -16.59
N GLU A 59 -0.86 1.81 -16.30
CA GLU A 59 -1.24 3.22 -16.48
C GLU A 59 -0.37 4.20 -15.67
N LYS A 60 0.19 3.77 -14.53
CA LYS A 60 1.01 4.61 -13.65
C LYS A 60 2.51 4.36 -13.78
N ARG A 61 2.95 3.43 -14.63
CA ARG A 61 4.35 3.04 -14.81
C ARG A 61 5.28 4.23 -15.00
N TYR A 62 5.02 5.08 -16.00
CA TYR A 62 5.86 6.26 -16.27
C TYR A 62 5.80 7.32 -15.17
N PHE A 63 4.70 7.38 -14.42
CA PHE A 63 4.62 8.25 -13.25
C PHE A 63 5.55 7.76 -12.14
N VAL A 64 5.54 6.45 -11.84
CA VAL A 64 6.45 5.84 -10.84
C VAL A 64 7.91 6.00 -11.25
N LEU A 65 8.25 5.78 -12.52
CA LEU A 65 9.61 5.98 -13.02
C LEU A 65 10.11 7.42 -12.81
N ARG A 66 9.27 8.42 -13.15
CA ARG A 66 9.62 9.83 -12.92
C ARG A 66 9.78 10.19 -11.43
N LEU A 67 9.07 9.50 -10.53
CA LEU A 67 9.29 9.68 -9.09
C LEU A 67 10.64 9.13 -8.66
N LEU A 68 11.08 7.99 -9.20
CA LEU A 68 12.39 7.40 -8.91
C LEU A 68 13.55 8.26 -9.44
N GLU A 69 13.31 9.08 -10.46
CA GLU A 69 14.30 10.05 -10.96
C GLU A 69 14.49 11.26 -10.03
N ASN A 70 13.62 11.46 -9.03
CA ASN A 70 13.71 12.58 -8.11
C ASN A 70 14.71 12.28 -6.96
N PRO A 71 15.86 12.99 -6.88
CA PRO A 71 16.87 12.72 -5.86
C PRO A 71 16.37 12.92 -4.43
N ASN A 72 15.42 13.85 -4.21
CA ASN A 72 14.84 14.07 -2.88
C ASN A 72 14.06 12.86 -2.37
N LEU A 73 13.52 12.02 -3.27
CA LEU A 73 12.82 10.80 -2.88
C LEU A 73 13.81 9.65 -2.62
N LEU A 74 14.94 9.62 -3.32
CA LEU A 74 15.99 8.61 -3.14
C LEU A 74 16.64 8.67 -1.76
N GLU A 75 16.67 9.85 -1.13
CA GLU A 75 17.13 10.02 0.26
C GLU A 75 16.17 9.41 1.30
N HIS A 76 14.95 9.04 0.90
CA HIS A 76 13.93 8.46 1.77
C HIS A 76 13.71 6.98 1.44
N GLU A 77 14.46 6.11 2.12
CA GLU A 77 14.46 4.64 1.94
C GLU A 77 13.05 4.05 1.80
N ARG A 78 12.11 4.38 2.70
CA ARG A 78 10.73 3.84 2.65
C ARG A 78 9.94 4.24 1.40
N ILE A 79 10.17 5.45 0.87
CA ILE A 79 9.50 5.89 -0.36
C ILE A 79 10.06 5.09 -1.52
N THR A 80 11.38 5.00 -1.60
CA THR A 80 12.10 4.29 -2.65
C THR A 80 11.77 2.79 -2.66
N ASP A 81 11.73 2.14 -1.50
CA ASP A 81 11.33 0.74 -1.35
C ASP A 81 9.91 0.49 -1.88
N MET A 82 8.96 1.37 -1.54
CA MET A 82 7.59 1.28 -2.02
C MET A 82 7.52 1.45 -3.55
N LEU A 83 8.21 2.45 -4.09
CA LEU A 83 8.25 2.70 -5.54
C LEU A 83 8.86 1.52 -6.30
N TRP A 84 9.95 0.93 -5.79
CA TRP A 84 10.55 -0.27 -6.36
C TRP A 84 9.64 -1.48 -6.32
N ALA A 85 8.98 -1.74 -5.18
CA ALA A 85 8.05 -2.86 -5.07
C ALA A 85 6.87 -2.73 -6.05
N ILE A 86 6.34 -1.51 -6.22
CA ILE A 86 5.28 -1.22 -7.20
C ILE A 86 5.79 -1.37 -8.63
N LEU A 87 6.97 -0.84 -8.95
CA LEU A 87 7.55 -0.94 -10.29
C LEU A 87 7.84 -2.40 -10.66
N HIS A 88 8.45 -3.17 -9.76
CA HIS A 88 8.72 -4.60 -9.96
C HIS A 88 7.43 -5.38 -10.24
N LEU A 89 6.39 -5.20 -9.42
CA LEU A 89 5.09 -5.83 -9.66
C LEU A 89 4.49 -5.40 -11.01
N THR A 90 4.65 -4.13 -11.39
CA THR A 90 4.19 -3.60 -12.68
C THR A 90 4.92 -4.29 -13.84
N ASP A 91 6.23 -4.48 -13.74
CA ASP A 91 7.07 -5.15 -14.73
C ASP A 91 6.66 -6.62 -14.90
N GLU A 92 6.54 -7.34 -13.79
CA GLU A 92 6.10 -8.74 -13.77
C GLU A 92 4.70 -8.90 -14.41
N LEU A 93 3.73 -8.06 -14.04
CA LEU A 93 2.39 -8.15 -14.64
C LEU A 93 2.39 -7.74 -16.12
N SER A 94 3.21 -6.76 -16.51
CA SER A 94 3.28 -6.27 -17.89
C SER A 94 3.94 -7.29 -18.84
N SER A 95 4.86 -8.11 -18.34
CA SER A 95 5.55 -9.12 -19.15
C SER A 95 4.70 -10.35 -19.48
N ARG A 96 3.53 -10.51 -18.84
CA ARG A 96 2.64 -11.67 -19.02
C ARG A 96 1.49 -11.30 -19.95
N GLU A 97 1.44 -11.90 -21.14
CA GLU A 97 0.39 -11.63 -22.12
C GLU A 97 -0.99 -12.09 -21.64
N ASP A 98 -1.09 -13.34 -21.18
CA ASP A 98 -2.33 -13.95 -20.69
C ASP A 98 -2.19 -14.41 -19.24
N ILE A 99 -2.87 -13.70 -18.33
CA ILE A 99 -2.87 -14.01 -16.90
C ILE A 99 -3.76 -15.22 -16.59
N LEU A 100 -4.80 -15.47 -17.40
CA LEU A 100 -5.79 -16.52 -17.13
C LEU A 100 -5.21 -17.93 -17.33
N SER A 101 -4.17 -18.07 -18.16
CA SER A 101 -3.51 -19.34 -18.46
C SER A 101 -2.22 -19.58 -17.66
N LEU A 102 -1.90 -18.72 -16.69
CA LEU A 102 -0.67 -18.88 -15.91
C LEU A 102 -0.68 -20.17 -15.06
N PRO A 103 0.46 -20.87 -14.95
CA PRO A 103 0.57 -22.00 -14.05
C PRO A 103 0.48 -21.53 -12.59
N SER A 104 0.05 -22.44 -11.70
CA SER A 104 -0.10 -22.13 -10.27
C SER A 104 1.18 -21.64 -9.59
N THR A 105 2.35 -22.02 -10.10
CA THR A 105 3.64 -21.52 -9.62
C THR A 105 3.83 -20.03 -9.87
N ASP A 106 3.41 -19.55 -11.05
CA ASP A 106 3.50 -18.14 -11.43
C ASP A 106 2.50 -17.29 -10.65
N LEU A 107 1.27 -17.80 -10.48
CA LEU A 107 0.27 -17.11 -9.65
C LEU A 107 0.77 -16.91 -8.22
N ARG A 108 1.37 -17.94 -7.61
CA ARG A 108 1.98 -17.84 -6.28
C ARG A 108 3.16 -16.86 -6.23
N HIS A 109 3.96 -16.79 -7.29
CA HIS A 109 5.03 -15.78 -7.39
C HIS A 109 4.45 -14.36 -7.36
N LEU A 110 3.43 -14.10 -8.18
CA LEU A 110 2.76 -12.80 -8.23
C LEU A 110 2.11 -12.43 -6.90
N GLU A 111 1.54 -13.38 -6.16
CA GLU A 111 1.02 -13.14 -4.80
C GLU A 111 2.12 -12.65 -3.84
N ILE A 112 3.34 -13.18 -3.96
CA ILE A 112 4.49 -12.71 -3.18
C ILE A 112 4.88 -11.27 -3.57
N ASP A 113 4.85 -10.94 -4.85
CA ASP A 113 5.16 -9.58 -5.32
C ASP A 113 4.08 -8.57 -4.90
N VAL A 114 2.80 -8.94 -4.99
CA VAL A 114 1.68 -8.17 -4.45
C VAL A 114 1.84 -7.97 -2.95
N LYS A 115 2.26 -9.01 -2.21
CA LYS A 115 2.52 -8.91 -0.76
C LYS A 115 3.62 -7.90 -0.46
N ARG A 116 4.74 -7.93 -1.18
CA ARG A 116 5.85 -6.96 -1.03
C ARG A 116 5.37 -5.53 -1.27
N ALA A 117 4.66 -5.30 -2.38
CA ALA A 117 4.09 -3.99 -2.71
C ALA A 117 3.09 -3.50 -1.66
N TYR A 118 2.19 -4.38 -1.20
CA TYR A 118 1.23 -4.09 -0.14
C TYR A 118 1.92 -3.66 1.15
N GLN A 119 2.84 -4.47 1.68
CA GLN A 119 3.54 -4.18 2.94
C GLN A 119 4.33 -2.87 2.87
N ALA A 120 5.06 -2.62 1.78
CA ALA A 120 5.79 -1.36 1.59
C ALA A 120 4.84 -0.15 1.54
N THR A 121 3.71 -0.28 0.85
CA THR A 121 2.69 0.78 0.76
C THR A 121 2.06 1.08 2.12
N VAL A 122 1.72 0.05 2.91
CA VAL A 122 1.14 0.20 4.25
C VAL A 122 2.10 0.92 5.20
N LEU A 123 3.38 0.51 5.19
CA LEU A 123 4.41 1.14 6.01
C LEU A 123 4.63 2.59 5.62
N LEU A 124 4.77 2.88 4.32
CA LEU A 124 4.92 4.26 3.85
C LEU A 124 3.73 5.12 4.26
N TRP A 125 2.50 4.61 4.08
CA TRP A 125 1.29 5.34 4.46
C TRP A 125 1.23 5.63 5.97
N THR A 126 1.63 4.68 6.82
CA THR A 126 1.68 4.89 8.27
C THR A 126 2.65 6.01 8.65
N ASN A 127 3.83 6.05 8.02
CA ASN A 127 4.82 7.10 8.20
C ASN A 127 4.32 8.46 7.66
N TYR A 128 3.64 8.45 6.53
CA TYR A 128 3.01 9.63 5.95
C TYR A 128 1.96 10.24 6.88
N MET A 129 1.09 9.42 7.49
CA MET A 129 0.10 9.91 8.45
C MET A 129 0.74 10.55 9.68
N TYR A 130 1.86 10.00 10.19
CA TYR A 130 2.64 10.62 11.27
C TYR A 130 3.25 11.96 10.82
N HIS A 131 3.83 11.99 9.62
CA HIS A 131 4.42 13.21 9.05
C HIS A 131 3.36 14.31 8.90
N LEU A 132 2.19 13.99 8.37
CA LEU A 132 1.06 14.92 8.29
C LEU A 132 0.65 15.41 9.67
N LYS A 133 0.51 14.52 10.65
CA LYS A 133 0.10 14.93 12.00
C LYS A 133 1.05 15.96 12.59
N THR A 134 2.35 15.76 12.37
CA THR A 134 3.40 16.58 12.96
C THR A 134 3.55 17.93 12.25
N ASN A 135 3.48 17.93 10.92
CA ASN A 135 3.85 19.10 10.11
C ASN A 135 2.65 19.81 9.48
N TYR A 136 1.54 19.09 9.28
CA TYR A 136 0.35 19.58 8.56
C TYR A 136 -0.96 19.10 9.22
N PRO A 137 -1.30 19.55 10.45
CA PRO A 137 -2.44 19.02 11.21
C PRO A 137 -3.79 19.10 10.47
N TYR A 138 -4.01 20.14 9.66
CA TYR A 138 -5.22 20.27 8.83
C TYR A 138 -5.33 19.18 7.77
N LEU A 139 -4.23 18.85 7.08
CA LEU A 139 -4.20 17.75 6.11
C LEU A 139 -4.35 16.40 6.80
N PHE A 140 -3.72 16.23 7.97
CA PHE A 140 -3.88 15.02 8.77
C PHE A 140 -5.35 14.75 9.11
N SER A 141 -6.09 15.75 9.60
CA SER A 141 -7.51 15.60 9.91
C SER A 141 -8.32 15.15 8.69
N LEU A 142 -8.05 15.72 7.51
CA LEU A 142 -8.69 15.34 6.27
C LEU A 142 -8.38 13.89 5.86
N GLU A 143 -7.11 13.49 5.88
CA GLU A 143 -6.69 12.15 5.50
C GLU A 143 -7.11 11.08 6.51
N LEU A 144 -7.24 11.45 7.79
CA LEU A 144 -7.76 10.58 8.84
C LEU A 144 -9.20 10.13 8.54
N ARG A 145 -10.05 11.01 8.01
CA ARG A 145 -11.42 10.67 7.59
C ARG A 145 -11.48 9.75 6.38
N LYS A 146 -10.40 9.71 5.59
CA LYS A 146 -10.29 8.86 4.40
C LYS A 146 -9.56 7.55 4.68
N ASN A 147 -9.19 7.28 5.94
CA ASN A 147 -8.35 6.18 6.34
C ASN A 147 -8.77 4.87 5.65
N PRO A 148 -7.91 4.27 4.80
CA PRO A 148 -8.25 3.08 4.03
C PRO A 148 -8.50 1.84 4.89
N PHE A 149 -8.11 1.87 6.17
CA PHE A 149 -8.31 0.84 7.19
C PHE A 149 -9.51 1.12 8.12
N GLY A 150 -10.21 2.24 7.93
CA GLY A 150 -11.48 2.55 8.60
C GLY A 150 -12.69 1.99 7.83
N GLY A 151 -13.86 2.01 8.48
CA GLY A 151 -15.15 1.70 7.83
C GLY A 151 -15.51 2.68 6.69
N GLU A 152 -16.60 2.43 5.98
CA GLU A 152 -17.02 3.30 4.85
C GLU A 152 -17.19 4.76 5.30
N ASN A 153 -16.51 5.67 4.60
CA ASN A 153 -16.26 7.05 5.02
C ASN A 153 -17.51 7.94 4.82
N GLU A 154 -17.92 8.69 5.84
CA GLU A 154 -18.56 10.00 5.63
C GLU A 154 -17.47 11.06 5.45
N VAL A 155 -17.21 11.46 4.21
CA VAL A 155 -16.29 12.56 3.87
C VAL A 155 -16.92 13.94 4.14
N ILE A 156 -18.22 13.97 4.43
CA ILE A 156 -19.04 15.18 4.61
C ILE A 156 -19.06 15.58 6.09
N ILE A 157 -18.70 16.83 6.37
CA ILE A 157 -18.95 17.47 7.67
C ILE A 157 -20.45 17.85 7.68
N ARG A 158 -21.23 17.31 8.63
CA ARG A 158 -22.58 17.80 8.94
C ARG A 158 -22.53 18.75 10.12
#